data_AF-A0A7S3XP05-F1
#
_entry.id   AF-A0A7S3XP05-F1
#
_cell.length_a   1.000
_cell.length_b   1.000
_cell.length_c   1.000
_cell.angle_alpha   90.00
_cell.angle_beta   90.00
_cell.angle_gamma   90.00
#
_symmetry.space_group_name_H-M   'P 1'
#
loop_
_entity.id
_entity.type
_entity.pdbx_description
1 polymer ?
#
loop_
_entity_poly.entity_id
_entity_poly.type
_entity_poly.pdbx_seq_one_letter_code
_entity_poly.pdbx_strand_id
1 'polypeptide(L)'
;TGPPAHAEHYVLGLRRVSDFPLVLLHEDRARFLDIVNIVEKLSGGNQAYCSYLYFVEGSSRNEKDLKRCNIEKAHAVVVMGQHAAPGSNPTLDQSLGTPEDMETLLTTLEVEQALQARFYTTLVIAELASEQSTFFMGQGPPAGTATSW
;
A
#
# COMPACT_ATOMS: atom_id res chain seq x y z
N THR A 1 0.08 -4.04 -18.60
CA THR A 1 0.24 -3.82 -17.14
C THR A 1 -0.71 -4.77 -16.42
N GLY A 2 -0.20 -5.91 -15.95
CA GLY A 2 -1.00 -6.91 -15.24
C GLY A 2 -1.59 -6.34 -13.93
N PRO A 3 -2.62 -6.97 -13.34
CA PRO A 3 -3.09 -6.57 -12.01
C PRO A 3 -1.96 -6.74 -10.99
N PRO A 4 -1.80 -5.82 -10.01
CA PRO A 4 -0.98 -6.11 -8.83
C PRO A 4 -1.58 -7.34 -8.16
N ALA A 5 -0.82 -8.44 -8.14
CA ALA A 5 -1.36 -9.79 -8.08
C ALA A 5 -1.93 -10.23 -6.72
N HIS A 6 -2.10 -9.34 -5.72
CA HIS A 6 -2.31 -9.76 -4.34
C HIS A 6 -3.36 -8.98 -3.54
N ALA A 7 -3.93 -7.88 -4.04
CA ALA A 7 -4.89 -7.08 -3.25
C ALA A 7 -6.14 -7.88 -2.83
N GLU A 8 -6.63 -8.75 -3.71
CA GLU A 8 -7.72 -9.71 -3.44
C GLU A 8 -7.41 -10.64 -2.27
N HIS A 9 -6.15 -11.09 -2.14
CA HIS A 9 -5.71 -12.00 -1.10
C HIS A 9 -5.61 -11.28 0.25
N TYR A 10 -5.18 -10.01 0.25
CA TYR A 10 -5.23 -9.15 1.45
C TYR A 10 -6.67 -8.95 1.91
N VAL A 11 -7.58 -8.60 1.00
CA VAL A 11 -9.00 -8.40 1.34
C VAL A 11 -9.59 -9.69 1.90
N LEU A 12 -9.37 -10.83 1.24
CA LEU A 12 -9.86 -12.14 1.73
C LEU A 12 -9.27 -12.52 3.09
N GLY A 13 -7.96 -12.33 3.26
CA GLY A 13 -7.25 -12.64 4.51
C GLY A 13 -7.77 -11.80 5.67
N LEU A 14 -7.87 -10.49 5.48
CA LEU A 14 -8.37 -9.55 6.49
C LEU A 14 -9.82 -9.86 6.85
N ARG A 15 -10.68 -10.17 5.87
CA ARG A 15 -12.09 -10.48 6.11
C ARG A 15 -12.32 -11.79 6.85
N ARG A 16 -11.35 -12.71 6.88
CA ARG A 16 -11.43 -13.92 7.72
C ARG A 16 -11.19 -13.63 9.20
N VAL A 17 -10.50 -12.54 9.51
CA VAL A 17 -10.05 -12.23 10.88
C VAL A 17 -10.67 -10.97 11.45
N SER A 18 -11.29 -10.12 10.63
CA SER A 18 -11.90 -8.87 11.06
C SER A 18 -12.96 -8.32 10.11
N ASP A 19 -13.90 -7.56 10.69
CA ASP A 19 -14.96 -6.83 10.00
C ASP A 19 -14.66 -5.32 9.87
N PHE A 20 -13.42 -4.88 10.07
CA PHE A 20 -13.08 -3.46 9.95
C PHE A 20 -13.42 -2.90 8.54
N PRO A 21 -13.79 -1.61 8.45
CA PRO A 21 -13.87 -0.92 7.17
C PRO A 21 -12.53 -0.98 6.43
N LEU A 22 -12.57 -1.39 5.16
CA LEU A 22 -11.41 -1.41 4.28
C LEU A 22 -11.60 -0.32 3.23
N VAL A 23 -10.62 0.55 3.06
CA VAL A 23 -10.62 1.59 2.05
C VAL A 23 -9.50 1.30 1.06
N LEU A 24 -9.86 1.08 -0.20
CA LEU A 24 -8.93 0.93 -1.31
C LEU A 24 -8.78 2.29 -2.00
N LEU A 25 -7.58 2.86 -1.94
CA LEU A 25 -7.19 4.06 -2.66
C LEU A 25 -6.41 3.67 -3.91
N HIS A 26 -6.92 4.00 -5.09
CA HIS A 26 -6.25 3.71 -6.35
C HIS A 26 -6.73 4.66 -7.46
N GLU A 27 -5.88 4.91 -8.45
CA GLU A 27 -6.19 5.84 -9.56
C GLU A 27 -7.17 5.23 -10.57
N ASP A 28 -7.14 3.90 -10.73
CA ASP A 28 -7.97 3.17 -11.68
C ASP A 28 -9.15 2.46 -10.99
N ARG A 29 -10.37 2.91 -11.28
CA ARG A 29 -11.61 2.30 -10.80
C ARG A 29 -11.88 0.92 -11.38
N ALA A 30 -11.42 0.61 -12.59
CA ALA A 30 -11.58 -0.72 -13.17
C ALA A 30 -10.87 -1.78 -12.31
N ARG A 31 -9.70 -1.43 -11.75
CA ARG A 31 -8.97 -2.30 -10.82
C ARG A 31 -9.77 -2.65 -9.56
N PHE A 32 -10.50 -1.68 -9.00
CA PHE A 32 -11.35 -1.94 -7.86
C PHE A 32 -12.43 -2.97 -8.20
N LEU A 33 -13.09 -2.83 -9.36
CA LEU A 33 -14.09 -3.79 -9.81
C LEU A 33 -13.48 -5.19 -10.03
N ASP A 34 -12.27 -5.26 -10.58
CA ASP A 34 -11.55 -6.52 -10.73
C ASP A 34 -11.30 -7.19 -9.36
N ILE A 35 -10.83 -6.44 -8.37
CA ILE A 35 -10.60 -6.95 -7.00
C ILE A 35 -11.90 -7.49 -6.41
N VAL A 36 -12.99 -6.71 -6.47
CA VAL A 36 -14.30 -7.15 -5.96
C VAL A 36 -14.75 -8.45 -6.63
N ASN A 37 -14.67 -8.51 -7.97
CA ASN A 37 -15.04 -9.69 -8.73
C ASN A 37 -14.19 -10.93 -8.36
N ILE A 38 -12.89 -10.75 -8.12
CA ILE A 38 -12.00 -11.85 -7.71
C ILE A 38 -12.31 -12.29 -6.28
N VAL A 39 -12.52 -11.35 -5.35
CA VAL A 39 -12.88 -11.65 -3.96
C VAL A 39 -14.20 -12.42 -3.88
N GLU A 40 -15.23 -12.00 -4.63
CA GLU A 40 -16.51 -12.72 -4.69
C GLU A 40 -16.37 -14.14 -5.23
N LYS A 41 -15.54 -14.34 -6.28
CA LYS A 41 -15.29 -15.68 -6.83
C LYS A 41 -14.56 -16.57 -5.83
N LEU A 42 -13.52 -16.05 -5.19
CA LEU A 42 -12.69 -16.80 -4.23
C LEU A 42 -13.43 -17.06 -2.90
N SER A 43 -14.43 -16.25 -2.55
CA SER A 43 -15.27 -16.47 -1.37
C SER A 43 -16.42 -17.45 -1.59
N GLY A 44 -16.55 -18.03 -2.79
CA GLY A 44 -17.68 -18.90 -3.16
C GLY A 44 -19.00 -18.14 -3.30
N GLY A 45 -18.96 -16.86 -3.68
CA GLY A 45 -20.14 -15.99 -3.81
C GLY A 45 -20.64 -15.40 -2.50
N ASN A 46 -19.86 -15.48 -1.42
CA ASN A 46 -20.24 -14.91 -0.13
C ASN A 46 -19.97 -13.40 -0.10
N GLN A 47 -21.04 -12.60 -0.17
CA GLN A 47 -21.00 -11.13 -0.17
C GLN A 47 -20.51 -10.51 1.15
N ALA A 48 -20.46 -11.28 2.25
CA ALA A 48 -19.90 -10.79 3.51
C ALA A 48 -18.43 -10.35 3.35
N TYR A 49 -17.67 -10.98 2.45
CA TYR A 49 -16.27 -10.63 2.18
C TYR A 49 -16.11 -9.26 1.49
N CYS A 50 -17.15 -8.75 0.84
CA CYS A 50 -17.15 -7.42 0.22
C CYS A 50 -17.87 -6.37 1.07
N SER A 51 -18.45 -6.77 2.21
CA SER A 51 -19.10 -5.84 3.14
C SER A 51 -18.06 -4.86 3.69
N TYR A 52 -18.42 -3.57 3.81
CA TYR A 52 -17.52 -2.51 4.29
C TYR A 52 -16.22 -2.35 3.51
N LEU A 53 -16.20 -2.75 2.23
CA LEU A 53 -15.13 -2.43 1.29
C LEU A 53 -15.50 -1.16 0.52
N TYR A 54 -14.68 -0.12 0.67
CA TYR A 54 -14.88 1.19 0.06
C TYR A 54 -13.78 1.47 -0.94
N PHE A 55 -14.12 2.23 -1.98
CA PHE A 55 -13.18 2.69 -2.98
C PHE A 55 -13.08 4.20 -2.97
N VAL A 56 -11.85 4.70 -3.01
CA VAL A 56 -11.55 6.11 -3.25
C VAL A 56 -10.69 6.18 -4.50
N GLU A 57 -11.24 6.81 -5.54
CA GLU A 57 -10.48 7.13 -6.74
C GLU A 57 -9.54 8.31 -6.42
N GLY A 58 -8.24 8.08 -6.56
CA GLY A 58 -7.21 9.06 -6.23
C GLY A 58 -5.82 8.45 -6.10
N SER A 59 -4.84 9.31 -5.78
CA SER A 59 -3.43 8.92 -5.68
C SER A 59 -2.96 8.93 -4.23
N SER A 60 -2.14 7.94 -3.84
CA SER A 60 -1.51 7.91 -2.51
C SER A 60 -0.52 9.04 -2.28
N ARG A 61 -0.03 9.68 -3.35
CA ARG A 61 0.86 10.85 -3.30
C ARG A 61 0.11 12.17 -3.16
N ASN A 62 -1.22 12.14 -3.24
CA ASN A 62 -2.07 13.31 -3.09
C ASN A 62 -2.66 13.35 -1.67
N GLU A 63 -2.18 14.29 -0.86
CA GLU A 63 -2.64 14.50 0.52
C GLU A 63 -4.17 14.66 0.63
N LYS A 64 -4.83 15.26 -0.38
CA LYS A 64 -6.29 15.42 -0.36
C LYS A 64 -7.01 14.07 -0.48
N ASP A 65 -6.47 13.14 -1.26
CA ASP A 65 -7.05 11.82 -1.44
C ASP A 65 -6.82 10.94 -0.20
N LEU A 66 -5.66 11.07 0.44
CA LEU A 66 -5.40 10.45 1.75
C LEU A 66 -6.38 10.95 2.81
N LYS A 67 -6.68 12.27 2.84
CA LYS A 67 -7.69 12.85 3.74
C LYS A 67 -9.11 12.36 3.44
N ARG A 68 -9.46 12.17 2.17
CA ARG A 68 -10.76 11.57 1.78
C ARG A 68 -10.91 10.14 2.31
N CYS A 69 -9.81 9.44 2.53
CA CYS A 69 -9.78 8.12 3.15
C CYS A 69 -9.85 8.15 4.68
N ASN A 70 -9.86 9.34 5.31
CA ASN A 70 -9.69 9.53 6.76
C ASN A 70 -8.45 8.78 7.29
N ILE A 71 -7.32 8.89 6.59
CA ILE A 71 -6.09 8.16 6.91
C ILE A 71 -5.64 8.35 8.36
N GLU A 72 -5.96 9.50 8.96
CA GLU A 72 -5.66 9.83 10.35
C GLU A 72 -6.43 8.99 11.39
N LYS A 73 -7.49 8.29 10.97
CA LYS A 73 -8.26 7.35 11.81
C LYS A 73 -7.97 5.90 11.46
N ALA A 74 -7.07 5.65 10.50
CA ALA A 74 -6.73 4.31 10.08
C ALA A 74 -5.93 3.60 11.19
N HIS A 75 -6.30 2.35 11.48
CA HIS A 75 -5.53 1.48 12.37
C HIS A 75 -4.21 1.08 11.71
N ALA A 76 -4.27 0.81 10.40
CA ALA A 76 -3.12 0.52 9.58
C ALA A 76 -3.30 1.08 8.17
N VAL A 77 -2.19 1.41 7.52
CA VAL A 77 -2.10 1.76 6.11
C VAL A 77 -1.19 0.76 5.43
N VAL A 78 -1.68 0.16 4.35
CA VAL A 78 -0.92 -0.82 3.56
C VAL A 78 -0.59 -0.17 2.21
N VAL A 79 0.70 -0.03 1.93
CA VAL A 79 1.22 0.44 0.64
C VAL A 79 1.64 -0.78 -0.16
N MET A 80 0.87 -1.11 -1.20
CA MET A 80 1.13 -2.26 -2.07
C MET A 80 2.03 -1.84 -3.23
N GLY A 81 3.15 -2.51 -3.41
CA GLY A 81 4.04 -2.30 -4.55
C GLY A 81 3.44 -2.79 -5.87
N GLN A 82 3.79 -2.12 -6.96
CA GLN A 82 3.44 -2.59 -8.31
C GLN A 82 4.46 -3.66 -8.74
N HIS A 83 4.29 -4.89 -8.29
CA HIS A 83 5.16 -5.97 -8.73
C HIS A 83 4.77 -6.45 -10.13
N ALA A 84 5.75 -6.48 -11.05
CA ALA A 84 5.61 -7.23 -12.28
C ALA A 84 5.32 -8.71 -11.96
N ALA A 85 4.42 -9.31 -12.74
CA ALA A 85 4.01 -10.70 -12.55
C ALA A 85 5.23 -11.66 -12.48
N PRO A 86 5.18 -12.71 -11.64
CA PRO A 86 6.26 -13.68 -11.54
C PRO A 86 6.53 -14.33 -12.90
N GLY A 87 7.62 -13.91 -13.57
CA GLY A 87 7.95 -14.35 -14.92
C GLY A 87 8.71 -13.32 -15.77
N SER A 88 8.80 -12.05 -15.37
CA SER A 88 9.75 -11.12 -16.01
C SER A 88 11.17 -11.44 -15.56
N ASN A 89 12.06 -11.74 -16.51
CA ASN A 89 13.46 -12.09 -16.26
C ASN A 89 14.10 -11.14 -15.22
N PRO A 90 14.69 -11.66 -14.13
CA PRO A 90 15.41 -10.83 -13.19
C PRO A 90 16.72 -10.39 -13.86
N THR A 91 16.72 -9.24 -14.53
CA THR A 91 17.97 -8.58 -14.94
C THR A 91 18.71 -8.15 -13.67
N LEU A 92 19.71 -8.96 -13.33
CA LEU A 92 21.00 -8.77 -12.62
C LEU A 92 21.41 -7.42 -11.99
N ASP A 93 20.49 -6.53 -11.61
CA ASP A 93 20.82 -5.24 -10.97
C ASP A 93 20.19 -5.10 -9.58
N GLN A 94 20.15 -6.22 -8.84
CA GLN A 94 19.55 -6.33 -7.50
C GLN A 94 20.33 -5.61 -6.38
N SER A 95 21.35 -4.78 -6.68
CA SER A 95 22.20 -4.16 -5.66
C SER A 95 21.72 -2.80 -5.14
N LEU A 96 20.68 -2.20 -5.75
CA LEU A 96 20.18 -0.87 -5.36
C LEU A 96 18.67 -0.78 -5.07
N GLY A 97 17.97 -1.91 -4.95
CA GLY A 97 16.50 -1.94 -4.88
C GLY A 97 15.87 -1.84 -6.27
N THR A 98 14.71 -2.47 -6.48
CA THR A 98 14.03 -2.39 -7.77
C THR A 98 13.40 -1.00 -7.94
N PRO A 99 13.24 -0.49 -9.18
CA PRO A 99 12.50 0.76 -9.41
C PRO A 99 11.08 0.74 -8.81
N GLU A 100 10.45 -0.44 -8.77
CA GLU A 100 9.15 -0.68 -8.16
C GLU A 100 9.18 -0.51 -6.63
N ASP A 101 10.25 -1.00 -5.98
CA ASP A 101 10.45 -0.81 -4.54
C ASP A 101 10.73 0.66 -4.21
N MET A 102 11.45 1.39 -5.08
CA MET A 102 11.73 2.79 -4.86
C MET A 102 10.45 3.64 -4.84
N GLU A 103 9.52 3.42 -5.78
CA GLU A 103 8.22 4.11 -5.76
C GLU A 103 7.40 3.75 -4.52
N THR A 104 7.47 2.49 -4.08
CA THR A 104 6.77 2.02 -2.89
C THR A 104 7.35 2.65 -1.63
N LEU A 105 8.67 2.73 -1.52
CA LEU A 105 9.38 3.38 -0.41
C LEU A 105 9.09 4.89 -0.36
N LEU A 106 9.14 5.58 -1.51
CA LEU A 106 8.81 7.00 -1.59
C LEU A 106 7.36 7.27 -1.17
N THR A 107 6.43 6.46 -1.66
CA THR A 107 5.01 6.55 -1.25
C THR A 107 4.85 6.30 0.24
N THR A 108 5.56 5.32 0.79
CA THR A 108 5.54 5.00 2.23
C THR A 108 6.03 6.19 3.05
N LEU A 109 7.15 6.80 2.65
CA LEU A 109 7.69 7.98 3.34
C LEU A 109 6.73 9.19 3.28
N GLU A 110 6.10 9.45 2.13
CA GLU A 110 5.12 10.53 1.97
C GLU A 110 3.89 10.30 2.88
N VAL A 111 3.41 9.05 2.96
CA VAL A 111 2.32 8.64 3.86
C VAL A 111 2.72 8.80 5.33
N GLU A 112 3.92 8.36 5.71
CA GLU A 112 4.43 8.53 7.06
C GLU A 112 4.54 10.01 7.44
N GLN A 113 5.05 10.86 6.55
CA GLN A 113 5.13 12.30 6.80
C GLN A 113 3.73 12.92 6.98
N ALA A 114 2.75 12.50 6.19
CA ALA A 114 1.37 12.95 6.33
C ALA A 114 0.75 12.55 7.69
N LEU A 115 1.15 11.40 8.25
CA LEU A 115 0.70 10.89 9.54
C LEU A 115 1.46 11.51 10.74
N GLN A 116 2.78 11.68 10.62
CA GLN A 116 3.68 12.22 11.65
C GLN A 116 3.32 13.64 12.09
N ALA A 117 2.68 14.42 11.21
CA ALA A 117 2.24 15.76 11.55
C ALA A 117 1.25 15.80 12.72
N ARG A 118 0.55 14.69 13.05
CA ARG A 118 -0.56 14.73 14.01
C ARG A 118 -0.83 13.46 14.85
N PHE A 119 -0.31 12.26 14.54
CA PHE A 119 -0.75 11.02 15.21
C PHE A 119 0.35 9.95 15.38
N TYR A 120 0.38 9.28 16.54
CA TYR A 120 1.45 8.35 16.93
C TYR A 120 1.09 6.84 16.86
N THR A 121 -0.09 6.46 16.38
CA THR A 121 -0.58 5.07 16.53
C THR A 121 -0.91 4.33 15.24
N THR A 122 -0.84 4.97 14.08
CA THR A 122 -1.16 4.31 12.79
C THR A 122 0.06 3.52 12.30
N LEU A 123 -0.13 2.21 12.11
CA LEU A 123 0.90 1.33 11.56
C LEU A 123 0.97 1.47 10.04
N VAL A 124 2.14 1.73 9.47
CA VAL A 124 2.35 1.70 8.02
C VAL A 124 3.09 0.43 7.63
N ILE A 125 2.55 -0.30 6.65
CA ILE A 125 3.11 -1.55 6.13
C ILE A 125 3.35 -1.36 4.63
N ALA A 126 4.56 -1.64 4.16
CA ALA A 126 4.90 -1.57 2.75
C ALA A 126 5.26 -2.96 2.21
N GLU A 127 4.75 -3.30 1.03
CA GLU A 127 5.11 -4.52 0.30
C GLU A 127 6.29 -4.22 -0.62
N LEU A 128 7.42 -4.90 -0.43
CA LEU A 128 8.65 -4.72 -1.21
C LEU A 128 9.00 -6.04 -1.92
N ALA A 129 9.51 -5.95 -3.16
CA ALA A 129 9.98 -7.07 -3.96
C ALA A 129 11.28 -7.64 -3.40
N SER A 130 12.17 -6.76 -2.93
CA SER A 130 13.50 -7.11 -2.46
C SER A 130 13.60 -6.95 -0.95
N GLU A 131 14.08 -8.00 -0.29
CA GLU A 131 14.45 -7.96 1.13
C GLU A 131 15.52 -6.89 1.41
N GLN A 132 16.38 -6.56 0.43
CA GLN A 132 17.41 -5.53 0.60
C GLN A 132 16.82 -4.12 0.69
N SER A 133 15.65 -3.88 0.07
CA SER A 133 14.95 -2.60 0.11
C SER A 133 14.40 -2.28 1.51
N THR A 134 14.25 -3.29 2.38
CA THR A 134 13.82 -3.11 3.77
C THR A 134 14.80 -2.24 4.57
N PHE A 135 16.06 -2.16 4.16
CA PHE A 135 17.08 -1.31 4.79
C PHE A 135 16.69 0.19 4.82
N PHE A 136 15.92 0.64 3.82
CA PHE A 136 15.50 2.04 3.70
C PHE A 136 14.28 2.38 4.56
N MET A 137 13.58 1.39 5.13
CA MET A 137 12.43 1.60 6.01
C MET A 137 12.90 1.96 7.43
N GLY A 138 12.33 2.99 8.05
CA GLY A 138 12.60 3.36 9.44
C GLY A 138 13.90 4.15 9.69
N GLN A 139 14.67 4.45 8.64
CA GLN A 139 15.73 5.45 8.71
C GLN A 139 15.06 6.83 8.72
N GLY A 140 14.92 7.43 9.91
CA GLY A 140 14.52 8.83 10.02
C GLY A 140 15.44 9.74 9.20
N PRO A 141 15.07 11.03 8.98
CA PRO A 141 15.94 11.96 8.27
C PRO A 141 17.36 11.88 8.87
N PRO A 142 18.41 11.84 8.04
CA PRO A 142 19.77 11.63 8.53
C PRO A 142 20.07 12.65 9.63
N ALA A 143 20.37 12.13 10.82
CA ALA A 143 20.75 12.94 11.96
C ALA A 143 22.06 13.67 11.62
N GLY A 144 21.96 14.96 11.32
CA GLY A 144 23.11 15.86 11.28
C GLY A 144 23.56 16.28 9.89
N THR A 145 22.91 17.30 9.35
CA THR A 145 23.63 18.46 8.81
C THR A 145 23.23 19.69 9.63
N ALA A 146 23.75 19.75 10.85
CA ALA A 146 23.91 21.01 11.55
C ALA A 146 24.93 21.84 10.73
N THR A 147 24.44 22.67 9.82
CA THR A 147 25.21 23.81 9.34
C THR A 147 25.36 24.78 10.50
N SER A 148 26.53 24.77 11.12
CA SER A 148 27.00 25.90 11.92
C SER A 148 27.16 27.12 11.02
N TRP A 149 26.61 28.24 11.49
CA TRP A 149 26.86 29.65 11.11
C TRP A 149 27.95 29.95 10.09
#